data_AF-A0A7V8XNC1-F1
#
_entry.id   AF-A0A7V8XNC1-F1
#
_cell.length_a   1.000
_cell.length_b   1.000
_cell.length_c   1.000
_cell.angle_alpha   90.00
_cell.angle_beta   90.00
_cell.angle_gamma   90.00
#
_symmetry.space_group_name_H-M   'P 1'
#
loop_
_entity.id
_entity.type
_entity.pdbx_description
1 polymer ?
#
loop_
_entity_poly.entity_id
_entity_poly.type
_entity_poly.pdbx_seq_one_letter_code
_entity_poly.pdbx_strand_id
1 'polypeptide(L)' 'MHEHVARLMEALEPWEAEHNYMNFAESRRKPATLFSSASYHRLRQIKAIVDPHDLIRSNHPVPPAS' A
#
# COMPACT_ATOMS: atom_id res chain seq x y z
N MET A 1 -14.60 16.69 -10.65
CA MET A 1 -14.07 15.35 -10.98
C MET A 1 -13.99 14.47 -9.73
N HIS A 2 -13.34 14.92 -8.64
CA HIS A 2 -13.21 14.15 -7.39
C HIS A 2 -14.53 13.79 -6.68
N GLU A 3 -15.57 14.63 -6.76
CA GLU A 3 -16.84 14.39 -6.03
C GLU A 3 -17.65 13.20 -6.57
N HIS A 4 -17.69 13.01 -7.90
CA HIS A 4 -18.40 11.88 -8.50
C HIS A 4 -17.72 10.55 -8.21
N VAL A 5 -16.38 10.56 -8.16
CA VAL A 5 -15.59 9.38 -7.79
C VAL A 5 -15.83 9.01 -6.32
N ALA A 6 -15.88 9.99 -5.41
CA ALA A 6 -16.17 9.73 -4.00
C ALA A 6 -17.56 9.09 -3.79
N ARG A 7 -18.60 9.62 -4.44
CA ARG A 7 -19.96 9.05 -4.37
C ARG A 7 -20.04 7.64 -4.94
N LEU A 8 -19.29 7.35 -6.01
CA LEU A 8 -19.22 6.00 -6.58
C LEU A 8 -18.53 5.03 -5.62
N MET A 9 -17.43 5.43 -4.98
CA MET A 9 -16.72 4.60 -4.01
C MET A 9 -17.55 4.31 -2.77
N GLU A 10 -18.32 5.29 -2.27
CA GLU A 10 -19.25 5.11 -1.15
C GLU A 10 -20.34 4.09 -1.49
N ALA A 11 -20.93 4.17 -2.69
CA ALA A 11 -21.93 3.21 -3.13
C ALA A 11 -21.38 1.78 -3.27
N LEU A 12 -20.07 1.61 -3.53
CA LEU A 12 -19.42 0.32 -3.70
C LEU A 12 -18.88 -0.29 -2.40
N GLU A 13 -18.87 0.47 -1.29
CA GLU A 13 -18.33 0.03 0.01
C GLU A 13 -18.81 -1.36 0.47
N PRO A 14 -20.10 -1.75 0.32
CA PRO A 14 -20.57 -3.06 0.76
C PRO A 14 -19.95 -4.26 0.01
N TRP A 15 -19.35 -4.01 -1.17
CA TRP A 15 -18.69 -4.99 -2.01
C TRP A 15 -17.17 -4.79 -2.04
N GLU A 16 -16.61 -3.97 -1.14
CA GLU A 16 -15.16 -3.77 -1.05
C GLU A 16 -14.47 -5.11 -0.75
N ALA A 17 -13.54 -5.50 -1.63
CA ALA A 17 -12.74 -6.69 -1.40
C ALA A 17 -11.78 -6.45 -0.23
N GLU A 18 -11.52 -7.49 0.58
CA GLU A 18 -10.58 -7.43 1.71
C GLU A 18 -9.17 -6.96 1.31
N HIS A 19 -8.80 -7.14 0.03
CA HIS A 19 -7.52 -6.74 -0.53
C HIS A 19 -7.74 -5.74 -1.68
N ASN A 20 -7.35 -4.49 -1.45
CA ASN A 20 -7.42 -3.43 -2.46
C ASN A 20 -6.28 -3.53 -3.48
N TYR A 21 -6.60 -3.29 -4.76
CA TYR A 21 -5.62 -3.29 -5.82
C TYR A 21 -4.74 -2.04 -5.74
N MET A 22 -3.47 -2.26 -5.43
CA MET A 22 -2.47 -1.24 -5.07
C MET A 22 -2.31 -0.12 -6.11
N ASN A 23 -2.59 -0.40 -7.39
CA ASN A 23 -2.45 0.57 -8.48
C ASN A 23 -3.61 1.60 -8.56
N PHE A 24 -4.65 1.46 -7.73
CA PHE A 24 -5.79 2.40 -7.67
C PHE A 24 -5.89 3.16 -6.34
N ALA A 25 -4.93 3.00 -5.43
CA ALA A 25 -4.89 3.74 -4.18
C ALA A 25 -4.41 5.18 -4.42
N GLU A 26 -5.34 6.08 -4.75
CA GLU A 26 -5.08 7.50 -5.05
C GLU A 26 -4.57 8.29 -3.81
N SER A 27 -4.72 7.74 -2.60
CA SER A 27 -4.26 8.36 -1.34
C SER A 27 -3.19 7.53 -0.63
N ARG A 28 -2.20 8.22 -0.03
CA ARG A 28 -1.18 7.63 0.87
C ARG A 28 -1.86 6.94 2.07
N ARG A 29 -2.23 5.67 1.92
CA ARG A 29 -2.57 4.81 3.06
C ARG A 29 -1.30 4.21 3.67
N LYS A 30 -1.37 3.88 4.97
CA LYS A 30 -0.26 3.27 5.71
C LYS A 30 0.13 1.95 5.02
N PRO A 31 1.41 1.70 4.69
CA PRO A 31 1.84 0.45 4.04
C PRO A 31 1.39 -0.82 4.77
N ALA A 32 1.22 -0.75 6.09
CA ALA A 32 0.72 -1.84 6.93
C ALA A 32 -0.76 -2.23 6.66
N THR A 33 -1.52 -1.41 5.93
CA THR A 33 -2.89 -1.75 5.48
C THR A 33 -2.90 -2.34 4.07
N LEU A 34 -1.76 -2.39 3.38
CA LEU A 34 -1.64 -2.93 2.01
C LEU A 34 -1.03 -4.31 1.98
N PHE A 35 -0.30 -4.69 3.04
CA PHE A 35 0.33 -5.98 3.17
C PHE A 35 -0.12 -6.61 4.48
N SER A 36 -0.32 -7.93 4.49
CA SER A 36 -0.39 -8.67 5.74
C SER A 36 0.89 -8.44 6.56
N SER A 37 0.80 -8.55 7.88
CA SER A 37 1.96 -8.37 8.78
C SER A 37 3.15 -9.23 8.35
N ALA A 38 2.91 -10.51 8.05
CA ALA A 38 3.94 -11.45 7.58
C ALA A 38 4.60 -10.98 6.26
N SER A 39 3.80 -10.52 5.30
CA SER A 39 4.30 -10.03 4.01
C SER A 39 5.10 -8.74 4.19
N TYR A 40 4.60 -7.81 5.02
CA TYR A 40 5.30 -6.57 5.33
C TYR A 40 6.67 -6.85 5.94
N HIS A 41 6.74 -7.73 6.94
CA HIS A 41 8.01 -8.14 7.55
C HIS A 41 8.98 -8.74 6.53
N ARG A 42 8.49 -9.65 5.67
CA ARG A 42 9.33 -10.27 4.64
C ARG A 42 9.87 -9.25 3.63
N LEU A 43 9.05 -8.30 3.20
CA LEU A 43 9.46 -7.24 2.28
C LEU A 43 10.54 -6.35 2.88
N ARG A 44 10.44 -6.00 4.17
CA ARG A 44 11.50 -5.24 4.87
C ARG A 44 12.84 -5.97 4.90
N GLN A 45 12.82 -7.29 5.11
CA GLN A 45 14.03 -8.12 5.10
C GLN A 45 14.66 -8.17 3.70
N ILE A 46 13.84 -8.36 2.66
CA ILE A 46 14.32 -8.35 1.27
C ILE A 46 14.92 -6.98 0.94
N LYS A 47 14.25 -5.89 1.32
CA LYS A 47 14.72 -4.53 1.02
C LYS A 47 16.04 -4.20 1.70
N ALA A 48 16.28 -4.70 2.91
CA ALA A 48 17.60 -4.56 3.56
C ALA A 48 18.74 -5.21 2.76
N ILE A 49 18.45 -6.26 1.97
CA ILE A 49 19.44 -6.94 1.11
C ILE A 49 19.64 -6.19 -0.20
N VAL A 50 18.56 -5.75 -0.84
CA VAL A 50 18.60 -5.21 -2.22
C VAL A 50 18.72 -3.69 -2.29
N ASP A 51 18.30 -2.96 -1.26
CA ASP A 51 18.29 -1.50 -1.19
C ASP A 51 18.47 -1.01 0.27
N PRO A 52 19.63 -1.31 0.90
CA PRO A 52 19.89 -0.98 2.30
C PRO A 52 19.89 0.53 2.60
N HIS A 53 20.10 1.36 1.58
CA HIS A 53 20.12 2.81 1.69
C HIS A 53 18.79 3.49 1.34
N ASP A 54 17.74 2.69 1.07
CA ASP A 54 16.39 3.18 0.75
C ASP A 54 16.37 4.21 -0.39
N LEU A 55 17.12 3.90 -1.47
CA LEU A 55 17.22 4.73 -2.66
C LEU A 55 15.97 4.62 -3.55
N ILE A 56 15.35 3.44 -3.59
CA ILE A 56 14.13 3.21 -4.39
C ILE A 56 12.91 3.44 -3.49
N ARG A 57 12.20 4.55 -3.70
CA ARG A 57 11.05 4.96 -2.90
C ARG A 57 9.76 4.91 -3.71
N SER A 58 8.95 3.88 -3.48
CA SER A 58 7.61 3.72 -4.05
C SER A 58 6.59 4.67 -3.41
N ASN A 59 5.44 4.85 -4.07
CA ASN A 59 4.32 5.65 -3.56
C ASN A 59 3.85 5.21 -2.16
N HIS A 60 3.91 3.89 -1.90
CA HIS A 60 3.76 3.29 -0.58
C HIS A 60 5.10 2.69 -0.15
N PRO A 61 5.92 3.43 0.59
CA PRO A 61 7.27 2.97 0.92
C PRO A 61 7.22 1.84 1.95
N VAL A 62 8.01 0.80 1.73
CA VAL A 62 8.37 -0.20 2.74
C VAL A 62 9.82 0.09 3.10
N PRO A 63 10.17 0.47 4.34
CA PRO A 63 11.57 0.76 4.71
C PRO A 63 12.35 -0.53 4.97
N PRO A 64 13.68 -0.57 4.78
CA PRO A 64 14.49 -1.73 5.13
C PRO A 64 14.34 -2.10 6.61
N ALA A 65 14.52 -3.38 6.93
CA ALA A 65 14.62 -3.82 8.32
C ALA A 65 15.84 -3.15 8.99
N SER A 66 15.68 -2.75 10.25
CA SER A 66 16.75 -2.17 11.07
C SER A 66 17.62 -3.26 11.67
#